data_AF-A0A1R1DAQ0-F1
#
_entry.id   AF-A0A1R1DAQ0-F1
#
_cell.length_a   1.000
_cell.length_b   1.000
_cell.length_c   1.000
_cell.angle_alpha   90.00
_cell.angle_beta   90.00
_cell.angle_gamma   90.00
#
_symmetry.space_group_name_H-M   'P 1'
#
loop_
_entity.id
_entity.type
_entity.pdbx_description
1 polymer ?
#
loop_
_entity_poly.entity_id
_entity_poly.type
_entity_poly.pdbx_seq_one_letter_code
_entity_poly.pdbx_strand_id
1 'polypeptide(L)'
;MESDFYKKWACQKFIECSQNNVWDGHWACAVLALTNLLEEKLVPASMEALIQKNLVKMVEEHANERQYQINNEYVDLTDKMIELLSKNYRSCHALGHDVIYMFYLINMLSRSNIPATAELFEAMKKMVKDFLASGPGFVTVNGENIVIDPDGIADASTRFQLNSETVLDSFHNFQRSRHMEQGDMQLGHILTHGHAIVELKQISSNYVLDNLDSAFHKRMNILTYANKLEEKVIESDIAHSDITLNPWEPSYWEQALVDSRHGHYYKYAYSYLKLIQMAGRTLSDFRSFRRIL
;
A
#
# COMPACT_ATOMS: atom_id res chain seq x y z
N MET A 1 -17.59 -7.39 16.81
CA MET A 1 -18.87 -7.26 16.09
C MET A 1 -18.82 -6.13 15.06
N GLU A 2 -18.29 -4.94 15.38
CA GLU A 2 -18.07 -3.86 14.38
C GLU A 2 -16.92 -4.16 13.39
N SER A 3 -15.80 -4.75 13.83
CA SER A 3 -14.67 -5.09 12.93
C SER A 3 -15.08 -6.03 11.78
N ASP A 4 -15.92 -7.03 12.05
CA ASP A 4 -16.37 -7.97 11.02
C ASP A 4 -17.19 -7.29 9.91
N PHE A 5 -17.91 -6.21 10.24
CA PHE A 5 -18.63 -5.43 9.23
C PHE A 5 -17.66 -4.81 8.23
N TYR A 6 -16.62 -4.11 8.71
CA TYR A 6 -15.63 -3.45 7.85
C TYR A 6 -14.83 -4.45 7.02
N LYS A 7 -14.47 -5.60 7.60
CA LYS A 7 -13.77 -6.66 6.89
C LYS A 7 -14.63 -7.29 5.79
N LYS A 8 -15.91 -7.59 6.06
CA LYS A 8 -16.86 -8.05 5.04
C LYS A 8 -17.09 -6.99 3.97
N TRP A 9 -17.19 -5.73 4.37
CA TRP A 9 -17.30 -4.60 3.44
C TRP A 9 -16.09 -4.55 2.49
N ALA A 10 -14.87 -4.74 3.01
CA ALA A 10 -13.66 -4.75 2.19
C ALA A 10 -13.64 -5.91 1.20
N CYS A 11 -14.04 -7.14 1.61
CA CYS A 11 -14.20 -8.27 0.69
C CYS A 11 -15.15 -7.94 -0.47
N GLN A 12 -16.31 -7.39 -0.15
CA GLN A 12 -17.29 -7.01 -1.17
C GLN A 12 -16.76 -5.89 -2.08
N LYS A 13 -16.07 -4.89 -1.51
CA LYS A 13 -15.48 -3.82 -2.28
C LYS A 13 -14.46 -4.36 -3.29
N PHE A 14 -13.59 -5.31 -2.91
CA PHE A 14 -12.68 -5.96 -3.85
C PHE A 14 -13.42 -6.67 -5.00
N ILE A 15 -14.53 -7.35 -4.72
CA ILE A 15 -15.36 -8.00 -5.75
C ILE A 15 -15.88 -6.95 -6.74
N GLU A 16 -16.51 -5.88 -6.25
CA GLU A 16 -17.08 -4.81 -7.08
C GLU A 16 -16.00 -4.11 -7.92
N CYS A 17 -14.85 -3.81 -7.32
CA CYS A 17 -13.73 -3.17 -8.01
C CYS A 17 -13.16 -4.03 -9.13
N SER A 18 -13.14 -5.36 -8.98
CA SER A 18 -12.69 -6.25 -10.04
C SER A 18 -13.56 -6.17 -11.31
N GLN A 19 -14.83 -5.80 -11.17
CA GLN A 19 -15.81 -5.74 -12.25
C GLN A 19 -15.84 -4.36 -12.93
N ASN A 20 -15.62 -3.29 -12.15
CA ASN A 20 -15.77 -1.92 -12.62
C ASN A 20 -14.42 -1.23 -12.85
N ASN A 21 -13.63 -1.06 -11.79
CA ASN A 21 -12.38 -0.32 -11.80
C ASN A 21 -11.45 -0.87 -10.71
N VAL A 22 -10.37 -1.53 -11.11
CA VAL A 22 -9.43 -2.18 -10.18
C VAL A 22 -8.73 -1.19 -9.25
N TRP A 23 -8.62 0.09 -9.64
CA TRP A 23 -8.05 1.14 -8.81
C TRP A 23 -8.95 1.50 -7.62
N ASP A 24 -10.25 1.21 -7.66
CA ASP A 24 -11.11 1.46 -6.48
C ASP A 24 -10.86 0.48 -5.33
N GLY A 25 -10.07 -0.59 -5.55
CA GLY A 25 -9.60 -1.46 -4.47
C GLY A 25 -8.71 -0.73 -3.44
N HIS A 26 -8.25 0.49 -3.75
CA HIS A 26 -7.61 1.39 -2.80
C HIS A 26 -8.49 1.63 -1.57
N TRP A 27 -9.82 1.69 -1.74
CA TRP A 27 -10.78 1.93 -0.66
C TRP A 27 -10.91 0.72 0.28
N ALA A 28 -10.90 -0.50 -0.28
CA ALA A 28 -10.85 -1.72 0.52
C ALA A 28 -9.56 -1.76 1.38
N CYS A 29 -8.41 -1.47 0.76
CA CYS A 29 -7.13 -1.42 1.47
C CYS A 29 -7.10 -0.33 2.55
N ALA A 30 -7.70 0.84 2.29
CA ALA A 30 -7.81 1.93 3.25
C ALA A 30 -8.64 1.56 4.49
N VAL A 31 -9.80 0.92 4.28
CA VAL A 31 -10.66 0.40 5.36
C VAL A 31 -9.92 -0.66 6.19
N LEU A 32 -9.19 -1.57 5.55
CA LEU A 32 -8.39 -2.58 6.23
C LEU A 32 -7.20 -1.98 6.99
N ALA A 33 -6.54 -0.95 6.45
CA ALA A 33 -5.48 -0.22 7.14
C ALA A 33 -5.98 0.44 8.44
N LEU A 34 -7.11 1.14 8.39
CA LEU A 34 -7.75 1.73 9.57
C LEU A 34 -8.17 0.67 10.60
N THR A 35 -8.74 -0.43 10.13
CA THR A 35 -9.13 -1.56 11.00
C THR A 35 -7.90 -2.13 11.72
N ASN A 36 -6.80 -2.34 10.99
CA ASN A 36 -5.58 -2.89 11.57
C ASN A 36 -4.87 -1.93 12.53
N LEU A 37 -4.89 -0.61 12.26
CA LEU A 37 -4.38 0.41 13.19
C LEU A 37 -5.04 0.31 14.57
N LEU A 38 -6.36 0.10 14.59
CA LEU A 38 -7.14 -0.08 15.82
C LEU A 38 -6.88 -1.44 16.48
N GLU A 39 -6.94 -2.53 15.71
CA GLU A 39 -6.79 -3.89 16.25
C GLU A 39 -5.39 -4.15 16.82
N GLU A 40 -4.36 -3.58 16.19
CA GLU A 40 -2.95 -3.74 16.60
C GLU A 40 -2.48 -2.67 17.58
N LYS A 41 -3.33 -1.69 17.92
CA LYS A 41 -3.02 -0.57 18.83
C LYS A 41 -1.75 0.18 18.43
N LEU A 42 -1.62 0.48 17.13
CA LEU A 42 -0.44 1.15 16.56
C LEU A 42 -0.42 2.66 16.80
N VAL A 43 -1.52 3.22 17.31
CA VAL A 43 -1.68 4.62 17.66
C VAL A 43 -2.06 4.79 19.13
N PRO A 44 -1.87 5.98 19.73
CA PRO A 44 -2.38 6.28 21.06
C PRO A 44 -3.90 6.09 21.14
N ALA A 45 -4.40 5.57 22.27
CA ALA A 45 -5.83 5.33 22.50
C ALA A 45 -6.69 6.60 22.34
N SER A 46 -6.12 7.78 22.59
CA SER A 46 -6.79 9.06 22.37
C SER A 46 -7.18 9.30 20.91
N MET A 47 -6.58 8.59 19.94
CA MET A 47 -6.84 8.73 18.51
C MET A 47 -7.94 7.80 18.00
N GLU A 48 -8.33 6.77 18.76
CA GLU A 48 -9.25 5.72 18.30
C GLU A 48 -10.58 6.28 17.78
N ALA A 49 -11.16 7.28 18.48
CA ALA A 49 -12.41 7.91 18.05
C ALA A 49 -12.28 8.65 16.71
N LEU A 50 -11.13 9.30 16.45
CA LEU A 50 -10.88 9.97 15.18
C LEU A 50 -10.66 8.96 14.05
N ILE A 51 -9.94 7.87 14.31
CA ILE A 51 -9.72 6.80 13.34
C ILE A 51 -11.05 6.11 13.01
N GLN A 52 -11.91 5.85 14.00
CA GLN A 52 -13.24 5.29 13.79
C GLN A 52 -14.10 6.23 12.93
N LYS A 53 -14.02 7.54 13.13
CA LYS A 53 -14.71 8.53 12.30
C LYS A 53 -14.22 8.50 10.84
N ASN A 54 -12.92 8.38 10.62
CA ASN A 54 -12.34 8.21 9.28
C ASN A 54 -12.85 6.91 8.62
N LEU A 55 -12.94 5.82 9.40
CA LEU A 55 -13.42 4.53 8.94
C LEU A 55 -14.91 4.55 8.52
N VAL A 56 -15.75 5.21 9.31
CA VAL A 56 -17.17 5.43 8.96
C VAL A 56 -17.28 6.26 7.68
N LYS A 57 -16.59 7.40 7.61
CA LYS A 57 -16.60 8.28 6.43
C LYS A 57 -16.21 7.53 5.16
N MET A 58 -15.14 6.72 5.22
CA MET A 58 -14.69 5.88 4.10
C MET A 58 -15.80 4.98 3.55
N VAL A 59 -16.52 4.31 4.43
CA VAL A 59 -17.59 3.38 4.05
C VAL A 59 -18.81 4.12 3.51
N GLU A 60 -19.12 5.30 4.05
CA GLU A 60 -20.24 6.14 3.59
C GLU A 60 -19.99 6.75 2.20
N GLU A 61 -18.80 7.31 1.98
CA GLU A 61 -18.44 7.96 0.70
C GLU A 61 -18.27 6.96 -0.44
N HIS A 62 -17.86 5.74 -0.13
CA HIS A 62 -17.60 4.70 -1.11
C HIS A 62 -18.48 3.47 -0.88
N ALA A 63 -19.76 3.65 -0.58
CA ALA A 63 -20.69 2.56 -0.28
C ALA A 63 -20.60 1.41 -1.30
N ASN A 64 -20.77 0.17 -0.81
CA ASN A 64 -20.88 -0.99 -1.69
C ASN A 64 -22.29 -1.08 -2.27
N GLU A 65 -22.39 -1.59 -3.48
CA GLU A 65 -23.69 -1.86 -4.11
C GLU A 65 -24.37 -3.06 -3.48
N ARG A 66 -23.59 -4.02 -2.98
CA ARG A 66 -24.08 -5.25 -2.36
C ARG A 66 -23.42 -5.51 -1.02
N GLN A 67 -23.88 -6.57 -0.36
CA GLN A 67 -23.22 -7.11 0.84
C GLN A 67 -22.43 -8.36 0.46
N TYR A 68 -21.32 -8.59 1.15
CA TYR A 68 -20.52 -9.80 0.97
C TYR A 68 -21.35 -11.04 1.33
N GLN A 69 -21.58 -11.91 0.35
CA GLN A 69 -22.33 -13.15 0.54
C GLN A 69 -21.37 -14.32 0.74
N ILE A 70 -21.54 -15.05 1.84
CA ILE A 70 -20.73 -16.24 2.14
C ILE A 70 -21.43 -17.44 1.53
N ASN A 71 -21.26 -17.60 0.22
CA ASN A 71 -21.84 -18.68 -0.56
C ASN A 71 -20.75 -19.68 -0.90
N ASN A 72 -20.59 -20.71 -0.05
CA ASN A 72 -19.52 -21.71 -0.10
C ASN A 72 -18.12 -21.15 0.20
N GLU A 73 -17.52 -21.68 1.26
CA GLU A 73 -16.13 -21.40 1.59
C GLU A 73 -15.19 -21.97 0.52
N TYR A 74 -14.25 -21.15 0.06
CA TYR A 74 -13.21 -21.55 -0.85
C TYR A 74 -11.94 -21.87 -0.06
N VAL A 75 -11.76 -23.17 0.16
CA VAL A 75 -10.59 -23.74 0.82
C VAL A 75 -9.34 -23.43 -0.03
N ASP A 76 -8.23 -23.11 0.62
CA ASP A 76 -6.93 -22.78 0.01
C ASP A 76 -6.83 -21.44 -0.74
N LEU A 77 -7.71 -20.47 -0.51
CA LEU A 77 -7.60 -19.13 -1.13
C LEU A 77 -6.20 -18.53 -0.93
N THR A 78 -5.68 -18.55 0.31
CA THR A 78 -4.38 -17.96 0.65
C THR A 78 -3.25 -18.59 -0.17
N ASP A 79 -3.18 -19.91 -0.22
CA ASP A 79 -2.13 -20.63 -0.95
C ASP A 79 -2.23 -20.36 -2.45
N LYS A 80 -3.44 -20.33 -3.01
CA LYS A 80 -3.67 -20.02 -4.43
C LYS A 80 -3.31 -18.59 -4.79
N MET A 81 -3.54 -17.65 -3.89
CA MET A 81 -3.17 -16.25 -4.06
C MET A 81 -1.65 -16.06 -4.01
N ILE A 82 -0.97 -16.73 -3.08
CA ILE A 82 0.50 -16.76 -3.02
C ILE A 82 1.09 -17.38 -4.29
N GLU A 83 0.51 -18.48 -4.78
CA GLU A 83 0.91 -19.12 -6.05
C GLU A 83 0.78 -18.12 -7.22
N LEU A 84 -0.28 -17.32 -7.24
CA LEU A 84 -0.53 -16.32 -8.27
C LEU A 84 0.50 -15.17 -8.25
N LEU A 85 0.81 -14.60 -7.08
CA LEU A 85 1.87 -13.58 -6.94
C LEU A 85 3.24 -14.13 -7.37
N SER A 86 3.53 -15.36 -6.95
CA SER A 86 4.79 -16.04 -7.20
C SER A 86 5.05 -16.29 -8.69
N LYS A 87 4.01 -16.38 -9.52
CA LYS A 87 4.15 -16.50 -10.99
C LYS A 87 4.40 -15.16 -11.67
N ASN A 88 3.97 -14.06 -11.04
CA ASN A 88 3.96 -12.72 -11.64
C ASN A 88 5.07 -11.78 -11.12
N TYR A 89 5.92 -12.27 -10.20
CA TYR A 89 6.99 -11.49 -9.55
C TYR A 89 7.96 -10.74 -10.50
N ARG A 90 8.09 -11.20 -11.75
CA ARG A 90 8.99 -10.56 -12.72
C ARG A 90 8.43 -9.27 -13.29
N SER A 91 7.11 -9.10 -13.24
CA SER A 91 6.44 -7.92 -13.73
C SER A 91 6.63 -6.80 -12.70
N CYS A 92 7.15 -5.66 -13.13
CA CYS A 92 7.11 -4.43 -12.34
C CYS A 92 5.75 -3.70 -12.52
N HIS A 93 4.76 -4.40 -13.08
CA HIS A 93 3.55 -3.77 -13.59
C HIS A 93 2.64 -3.35 -12.43
N ALA A 94 2.00 -2.20 -12.62
CA ALA A 94 1.15 -1.51 -11.65
C ALA A 94 1.76 -1.23 -10.28
N LEU A 95 3.03 -0.83 -10.15
CA LEU A 95 3.61 -0.27 -8.91
C LEU A 95 3.58 -1.19 -7.66
N GLY A 96 3.30 -2.50 -7.81
CA GLY A 96 3.11 -3.43 -6.69
C GLY A 96 1.69 -3.41 -6.08
N HIS A 97 0.69 -2.85 -6.77
CA HIS A 97 -0.69 -2.83 -6.30
C HIS A 97 -1.28 -4.23 -6.12
N ASP A 98 -0.93 -5.17 -7.00
CA ASP A 98 -1.28 -6.59 -6.87
C ASP A 98 -0.80 -7.15 -5.53
N VAL A 99 0.48 -6.94 -5.19
CA VAL A 99 1.08 -7.36 -3.91
C VAL A 99 0.38 -6.67 -2.73
N ILE A 100 0.17 -5.35 -2.81
CA ILE A 100 -0.45 -4.57 -1.73
C ILE A 100 -1.88 -5.07 -1.45
N TYR A 101 -2.69 -5.24 -2.49
CA TYR A 101 -4.09 -5.64 -2.33
C TYR A 101 -4.21 -7.06 -1.82
N MET A 102 -3.39 -7.96 -2.35
CA MET A 102 -3.30 -9.32 -1.85
C MET A 102 -2.88 -9.38 -0.39
N PHE A 103 -1.88 -8.59 0.02
CA PHE A 103 -1.47 -8.49 1.42
C PHE A 103 -2.66 -8.12 2.31
N TYR A 104 -3.36 -7.02 2.04
CA TYR A 104 -4.45 -6.57 2.90
C TYR A 104 -5.55 -7.65 3.02
N LEU A 105 -5.91 -8.29 1.90
CA LEU A 105 -6.90 -9.35 1.92
C LEU A 105 -6.43 -10.58 2.71
N ILE A 106 -5.23 -11.10 2.42
CA ILE A 106 -4.68 -12.30 3.07
C ILE A 106 -4.49 -12.06 4.57
N ASN A 107 -3.91 -10.91 4.94
CA ASN A 107 -3.73 -10.53 6.35
C ASN A 107 -5.08 -10.50 7.09
N MET A 108 -6.11 -9.87 6.49
CA MET A 108 -7.45 -9.84 7.07
C MET A 108 -8.06 -11.24 7.23
N LEU A 109 -7.98 -12.09 6.20
CA LEU A 109 -8.50 -13.46 6.25
C LEU A 109 -7.77 -14.30 7.30
N SER A 110 -6.45 -14.17 7.41
CA SER A 110 -5.64 -14.90 8.40
C SER A 110 -5.96 -14.54 9.85
N ARG A 111 -6.62 -13.40 10.08
CA ARG A 111 -6.92 -12.83 11.40
C ARG A 111 -8.42 -12.67 11.65
N SER A 112 -9.27 -13.30 10.84
CA SER A 112 -10.72 -13.21 11.00
C SER A 112 -11.39 -14.56 10.77
N ASN A 113 -12.63 -14.68 11.24
CA ASN A 113 -13.49 -15.83 10.96
C ASN A 113 -14.34 -15.62 9.69
N ILE A 114 -13.97 -14.68 8.82
CA ILE A 114 -14.71 -14.40 7.59
C ILE A 114 -14.24 -15.40 6.52
N PRO A 115 -15.13 -16.28 6.02
CA PRO A 115 -14.72 -17.26 5.03
C PRO A 115 -14.38 -16.57 3.70
N ALA A 116 -13.30 -17.04 3.09
CA ALA A 116 -13.01 -16.78 1.68
C ALA A 116 -14.08 -17.42 0.80
N THR A 117 -14.49 -16.76 -0.28
CA THR A 117 -15.41 -17.32 -1.27
C THR A 117 -14.72 -17.48 -2.62
N ALA A 118 -15.28 -18.34 -3.47
CA ALA A 118 -14.77 -18.52 -4.83
C ALA A 118 -14.90 -17.24 -5.67
N GLU A 119 -15.96 -16.46 -5.43
CA GLU A 119 -16.17 -15.15 -6.05
C GLU A 119 -15.05 -14.17 -5.67
N LEU A 120 -14.67 -14.12 -4.39
CA LEU A 120 -13.58 -13.27 -3.92
C LEU A 120 -12.24 -13.68 -4.55
N PHE A 121 -11.98 -14.99 -4.68
CA PHE A 121 -10.77 -15.48 -5.35
C PHE A 121 -10.72 -15.08 -6.83
N GLU A 122 -11.81 -15.28 -7.58
CA GLU A 122 -11.84 -14.92 -9.00
C GLU A 122 -11.77 -13.39 -9.20
N ALA A 123 -12.37 -12.60 -8.31
CA ALA A 123 -12.23 -11.15 -8.30
C ALA A 123 -10.76 -10.75 -8.18
N MET A 124 -10.05 -11.28 -7.18
CA MET A 124 -8.65 -10.94 -6.97
C MET A 124 -7.74 -11.41 -8.11
N LYS A 125 -7.98 -12.60 -8.64
CA LYS A 125 -7.28 -13.12 -9.81
C LYS A 125 -7.46 -12.23 -11.03
N LYS A 126 -8.67 -11.70 -11.24
CA LYS A 126 -8.94 -10.72 -12.29
C LYS A 126 -8.18 -9.41 -12.03
N MET A 127 -8.19 -8.88 -10.81
CA MET A 127 -7.47 -7.65 -10.48
C MET A 127 -5.97 -7.76 -10.77
N VAL A 128 -5.33 -8.86 -10.41
CA VAL A 128 -3.92 -9.11 -10.73
C VAL A 128 -3.68 -9.08 -12.23
N LYS A 129 -4.54 -9.74 -13.02
CA LYS A 129 -4.45 -9.74 -14.48
C LYS A 129 -4.59 -8.33 -15.06
N ASP A 130 -5.52 -7.54 -14.54
CA ASP A 130 -5.76 -6.17 -15.02
C ASP A 130 -4.60 -5.23 -14.64
N PHE A 131 -4.00 -5.41 -13.45
CA PHE A 131 -2.79 -4.69 -13.06
C PHE A 131 -1.61 -4.99 -14.00
N LEU A 132 -1.41 -6.26 -14.37
CA LEU A 132 -0.41 -6.64 -15.36
C LEU A 132 -0.65 -5.94 -16.71
N ALA A 133 -1.91 -5.82 -17.13
CA ALA A 133 -2.27 -5.15 -18.38
C ALA A 133 -2.10 -3.62 -18.32
N SER A 134 -2.04 -3.02 -17.13
CA SER A 134 -1.91 -1.56 -16.96
C SER A 134 -0.49 -1.00 -17.22
N GLY A 135 0.51 -1.88 -17.43
CA GLY A 135 1.89 -1.49 -17.69
C GLY A 135 2.68 -1.15 -16.42
N PRO A 136 3.93 -0.66 -16.53
CA PRO A 136 4.86 -0.44 -15.39
C PRO A 136 4.46 0.73 -14.46
N GLY A 137 3.30 1.35 -14.69
CA GLY A 137 2.88 2.59 -14.06
C GLY A 137 3.62 3.80 -14.65
N PHE A 138 3.10 5.00 -14.39
CA PHE A 138 3.78 6.24 -14.71
C PHE A 138 4.73 6.65 -13.58
N VAL A 139 5.73 7.44 -13.94
CA VAL A 139 6.48 8.26 -13.00
C VAL A 139 6.44 9.71 -13.45
N THR A 140 6.24 10.63 -12.52
CA THR A 140 6.33 12.06 -12.81
C THR A 140 7.81 12.46 -12.92
N VAL A 141 8.20 13.09 -14.03
CA VAL A 141 9.55 13.66 -14.29
C VAL A 141 9.34 15.02 -14.95
N ASN A 142 9.98 16.07 -14.44
CA ASN A 142 9.82 17.45 -14.93
C ASN A 142 8.35 17.90 -15.07
N GLY A 143 7.48 17.43 -14.17
CA GLY A 143 6.04 17.73 -14.18
C GLY A 143 5.20 16.92 -15.18
N GLU A 144 5.81 16.02 -15.96
CA GLU A 144 5.12 15.16 -16.93
C GLU A 144 5.10 13.70 -16.46
N ASN A 145 3.99 13.01 -16.70
CA ASN A 145 3.86 11.58 -16.42
C ASN A 145 4.44 10.77 -17.58
N ILE A 146 5.55 10.10 -17.34
CA ILE A 146 6.23 9.25 -18.32
C ILE A 146 6.20 7.77 -17.91
N VAL A 147 6.28 6.89 -18.90
CA VAL A 147 6.39 5.43 -18.69
C VAL A 147 7.85 5.03 -18.89
N ILE A 148 8.44 4.39 -17.88
CA ILE A 148 9.82 3.91 -17.96
C ILE A 148 9.81 2.39 -18.08
N ASP A 149 10.35 1.88 -19.18
CA ASP A 149 10.54 0.44 -19.41
C ASP A 149 11.66 -0.09 -18.49
N PRO A 150 11.39 -1.10 -17.64
CA PRO A 150 12.39 -1.65 -16.73
C PRO A 150 13.52 -2.40 -17.45
N ASP A 151 13.24 -2.98 -18.62
CA ASP A 151 14.18 -3.89 -19.29
C ASP A 151 15.40 -3.15 -19.86
N GLY A 152 15.36 -1.81 -19.91
CA GLY A 152 16.47 -0.94 -20.28
C GLY A 152 17.27 -0.34 -19.11
N ILE A 153 16.90 -0.62 -17.86
CA ILE A 153 17.53 0.00 -16.69
C ILE A 153 18.58 -0.95 -16.10
N ALA A 154 19.83 -0.48 -15.99
CA ALA A 154 20.88 -1.22 -15.32
C ALA A 154 20.49 -1.51 -13.87
N ASP A 155 20.63 -2.77 -13.45
CA ASP A 155 20.41 -3.17 -12.07
C ASP A 155 21.37 -2.42 -11.13
N ALA A 156 20.84 -1.84 -10.05
CA ALA A 156 21.68 -1.39 -8.94
C ALA A 156 22.46 -2.59 -8.37
N SER A 157 23.72 -2.38 -8.04
CA SER A 157 24.65 -3.44 -7.63
C SER A 157 24.32 -4.11 -6.28
N THR A 158 23.41 -3.53 -5.49
CA THR A 158 23.10 -4.02 -4.14
C THR A 158 21.65 -4.49 -4.09
N ARG A 159 21.46 -5.81 -4.06
CA ARG A 159 20.18 -6.47 -3.76
C ARG A 159 20.27 -7.06 -2.35
N PHE A 160 19.36 -6.68 -1.47
CA PHE A 160 19.26 -7.19 -0.11
C PHE A 160 17.97 -7.97 0.05
N GLN A 161 17.92 -8.91 0.98
CA GLN A 161 16.64 -9.52 1.33
C GLN A 161 15.78 -8.47 2.04
N LEU A 162 14.51 -8.33 1.62
CA LEU A 162 13.61 -7.40 2.27
C LEU A 162 13.21 -7.88 3.67
N ASN A 163 13.33 -6.96 4.62
CA ASN A 163 12.85 -7.04 5.99
C ASN A 163 12.38 -5.65 6.42
N SER A 164 11.83 -5.52 7.63
CA SER A 164 11.28 -4.25 8.12
C SER A 164 12.31 -3.11 8.14
N GLU A 165 13.55 -3.38 8.56
CA GLU A 165 14.64 -2.39 8.63
C GLU A 165 15.05 -1.90 7.24
N THR A 166 15.29 -2.81 6.31
CA THR A 166 15.76 -2.49 4.96
C THR A 166 14.71 -1.74 4.14
N VAL A 167 13.41 -2.01 4.34
CA VAL A 167 12.32 -1.22 3.76
C VAL A 167 12.31 0.19 4.33
N LEU A 168 12.44 0.34 5.66
CA LEU A 168 12.50 1.66 6.29
C LEU A 168 13.73 2.46 5.85
N ASP A 169 14.89 1.81 5.76
CA ASP A 169 16.11 2.46 5.29
C ASP A 169 16.00 2.87 3.82
N SER A 170 15.38 2.04 2.98
CA SER A 170 15.10 2.41 1.60
C SER A 170 14.18 3.62 1.54
N PHE A 171 13.09 3.62 2.31
CA PHE A 171 12.13 4.72 2.38
C PHE A 171 12.76 6.02 2.91
N HIS A 172 13.53 5.96 4.00
CA HIS A 172 14.17 7.12 4.63
C HIS A 172 15.27 7.72 3.76
N ASN A 173 16.08 6.88 3.10
CA ASN A 173 17.22 7.33 2.31
C ASN A 173 16.87 7.67 0.86
N PHE A 174 15.72 7.25 0.34
CA PHE A 174 15.33 7.55 -1.02
C PHE A 174 15.04 9.04 -1.19
N GLN A 175 15.89 9.76 -1.92
CA GLN A 175 15.72 11.17 -2.22
C GLN A 175 14.94 11.32 -3.52
N ARG A 176 13.90 12.16 -3.51
CA ARG A 176 13.04 12.46 -4.66
C ARG A 176 12.45 13.84 -4.45
N SER A 177 12.39 14.63 -5.52
CA SER A 177 11.91 16.01 -5.45
C SER A 177 10.42 16.05 -5.10
N ARG A 178 10.00 17.12 -4.41
CA ARG A 178 8.60 17.26 -3.99
C ARG A 178 7.63 17.29 -5.17
N HIS A 179 8.01 17.92 -6.28
CA HIS A 179 7.18 18.03 -7.48
C HIS A 179 6.84 16.66 -8.08
N MET A 180 7.80 15.74 -8.08
CA MET A 180 7.55 14.37 -8.52
C MET A 180 6.56 13.69 -7.58
N GLU A 181 6.77 13.77 -6.26
CA GLU A 181 5.89 13.12 -5.28
C GLU A 181 4.44 13.62 -5.29
N GLN A 182 4.21 14.90 -5.61
CA GLN A 182 2.85 15.44 -5.73
C GLN A 182 2.04 14.79 -6.87
N GLY A 183 2.70 14.34 -7.93
CA GLY A 183 2.03 13.75 -9.09
C GLY A 183 1.66 12.28 -8.91
N ASP A 184 2.53 11.49 -8.27
CA ASP A 184 2.43 10.04 -8.31
C ASP A 184 2.72 9.30 -6.98
N MET A 185 3.05 10.04 -5.90
CA MET A 185 3.16 9.53 -4.51
C MET A 185 4.07 8.30 -4.33
N GLN A 186 5.20 8.26 -5.05
CA GLN A 186 6.05 7.07 -5.15
C GLN A 186 6.72 6.64 -3.86
N LEU A 187 7.09 7.59 -3.00
CA LEU A 187 7.63 7.27 -1.68
C LEU A 187 6.62 6.49 -0.84
N GLY A 188 5.34 6.86 -0.91
CA GLY A 188 4.26 6.14 -0.26
C GLY A 188 4.06 4.73 -0.84
N HIS A 189 4.22 4.58 -2.15
CA HIS A 189 4.20 3.27 -2.82
C HIS A 189 5.40 2.39 -2.43
N ILE A 190 6.62 2.93 -2.34
CA ILE A 190 7.79 2.20 -1.82
C ILE A 190 7.46 1.66 -0.42
N LEU A 191 6.96 2.51 0.46
CA LEU A 191 6.63 2.15 1.84
C LEU A 191 5.58 1.03 1.90
N THR A 192 4.46 1.21 1.21
CA THR A 192 3.32 0.27 1.24
C THR A 192 3.62 -1.05 0.54
N HIS A 193 4.36 -1.02 -0.57
CA HIS A 193 4.78 -2.22 -1.29
C HIS A 193 5.80 -3.03 -0.48
N GLY A 194 6.83 -2.37 0.07
CA GLY A 194 7.81 -3.03 0.93
C GLY A 194 7.16 -3.65 2.17
N HIS A 195 6.25 -2.91 2.82
CA HIS A 195 5.46 -3.44 3.94
C HIS A 195 4.66 -4.69 3.56
N ALA A 196 3.94 -4.65 2.43
CA ALA A 196 3.15 -5.78 1.95
C ALA A 196 4.00 -7.03 1.70
N ILE A 197 5.19 -6.89 1.10
CA ILE A 197 6.11 -8.01 0.88
C ILE A 197 6.57 -8.59 2.21
N VAL A 198 7.03 -7.76 3.15
CA VAL A 198 7.56 -8.21 4.44
C VAL A 198 6.49 -8.97 5.23
N GLU A 199 5.26 -8.47 5.28
CA GLU A 199 4.15 -9.14 5.97
C GLU A 199 3.73 -10.45 5.27
N LEU A 200 3.63 -10.47 3.94
CA LEU A 200 3.30 -11.70 3.20
C LEU A 200 4.31 -12.82 3.48
N LYS A 201 5.60 -12.49 3.57
CA LYS A 201 6.66 -13.43 3.95
C LYS A 201 6.52 -13.95 5.39
N GLN A 202 5.89 -13.20 6.29
CA GLN A 202 5.62 -13.66 7.65
C GLN A 202 4.37 -14.56 7.71
N ILE A 203 3.35 -14.25 6.90
CA ILE A 203 2.11 -15.04 6.84
C ILE A 203 2.34 -16.41 6.19
N SER A 204 3.25 -16.49 5.20
CA SER A 204 3.57 -17.73 4.53
C SER A 204 5.00 -18.17 4.81
N SER A 205 5.19 -19.38 5.36
CA SER A 205 6.51 -20.01 5.46
C SER A 205 7.10 -20.44 4.11
N ASN A 206 6.57 -19.93 2.99
CA ASN A 206 6.95 -20.30 1.65
C ASN A 206 8.06 -19.37 1.12
N TYR A 207 9.27 -19.91 0.99
CA TYR A 207 10.43 -19.23 0.42
C TYR A 207 10.22 -18.67 -0.99
N VAL A 208 9.19 -19.12 -1.71
CA VAL A 208 8.86 -18.61 -3.04
C VAL A 208 8.57 -17.10 -3.02
N LEU A 209 8.13 -16.53 -1.88
CA LEU A 209 7.91 -15.10 -1.73
C LEU A 209 9.19 -14.26 -1.68
N ASP A 210 10.37 -14.85 -1.50
CA ASP A 210 11.65 -14.12 -1.64
C ASP A 210 11.85 -13.57 -3.05
N ASN A 211 11.17 -14.15 -4.05
CA ASN A 211 11.18 -13.62 -5.41
C ASN A 211 10.53 -12.23 -5.53
N LEU A 212 9.64 -11.84 -4.60
CA LEU A 212 8.99 -10.53 -4.60
C LEU A 212 9.98 -9.39 -4.30
N ASP A 213 11.11 -9.68 -3.64
CA ASP A 213 12.16 -8.69 -3.41
C ASP A 213 12.68 -8.12 -4.72
N SER A 214 12.74 -8.95 -5.77
CA SER A 214 13.17 -8.48 -7.09
C SER A 214 12.22 -7.43 -7.68
N ALA A 215 10.91 -7.54 -7.45
CA ALA A 215 9.93 -6.57 -7.91
C ALA A 215 10.11 -5.20 -7.21
N PHE A 216 10.37 -5.22 -5.90
CA PHE A 216 10.68 -4.01 -5.14
C PHE A 216 11.98 -3.35 -5.63
N HIS A 217 13.07 -4.10 -5.80
CA HIS A 217 14.33 -3.54 -6.28
C HIS A 217 14.22 -2.99 -7.69
N LYS A 218 13.49 -3.66 -8.60
CA LYS A 218 13.19 -3.13 -9.93
C LYS A 218 12.47 -1.78 -9.83
N ARG A 219 11.51 -1.64 -8.90
CA ARG A 219 10.83 -0.36 -8.69
C ARG A 219 11.80 0.72 -8.21
N MET A 220 12.65 0.41 -7.24
CA MET A 220 13.68 1.33 -6.77
C MET A 220 14.60 1.78 -7.91
N ASN A 221 15.02 0.86 -8.80
CA ASN A 221 15.83 1.18 -9.97
C ASN A 221 15.11 2.14 -10.93
N ILE A 222 13.82 1.90 -11.20
CA ILE A 222 12.99 2.80 -12.03
C ILE A 222 12.96 4.20 -11.44
N LEU A 223 12.71 4.31 -10.13
CA LEU A 223 12.60 5.60 -9.46
C LEU A 223 13.97 6.32 -9.38
N THR A 224 15.05 5.59 -9.12
CA THR A 224 16.41 6.14 -9.16
C THR A 224 16.78 6.63 -10.56
N TYR A 225 16.38 5.90 -11.61
CA TYR A 225 16.60 6.32 -12.98
C TYR A 225 15.76 7.57 -13.31
N ALA A 226 14.49 7.61 -12.90
CA ALA A 226 13.62 8.78 -13.07
C ALA A 226 14.24 10.04 -12.44
N ASN A 227 14.82 9.93 -11.23
CA ASN A 227 15.50 11.05 -10.58
C ASN A 227 16.71 11.59 -11.39
N LYS A 228 17.33 10.77 -12.24
CA LYS A 228 18.45 11.22 -13.11
C LYS A 228 17.95 11.98 -14.34
N LEU A 229 16.69 11.80 -14.72
CA LEU A 229 16.06 12.49 -15.85
C LEU A 229 15.55 13.88 -15.47
N GLU A 230 15.44 14.16 -14.17
CA GLU A 230 15.02 15.46 -13.66
C GLU A 230 16.04 16.53 -14.05
N GLU A 231 15.55 17.65 -14.59
CA GLU A 231 16.37 18.85 -14.75
C GLU A 231 16.84 19.30 -13.36
N LYS A 232 18.04 19.90 -13.27
CA LYS A 232 18.53 20.43 -12.00
C LYS A 232 17.70 21.66 -11.58
N VAL A 233 16.50 21.43 -11.09
CA VAL A 233 15.69 22.43 -10.41
C VAL A 233 16.32 22.61 -9.04
N ILE A 234 16.89 23.80 -8.80
CA ILE A 234 17.18 24.25 -7.44
C ILE A 234 15.80 24.37 -6.80
N GLU A 235 15.47 23.48 -5.87
CA GLU A 235 14.25 23.62 -5.07
C GLU A 235 14.29 25.01 -4.43
N SER A 236 13.55 25.96 -5.00
CA SER A 236 13.48 27.31 -4.46
C SER A 236 12.74 27.23 -3.12
N ASP A 237 13.29 27.85 -2.08
CA ASP A 237 12.75 27.99 -0.71
C ASP A 237 11.42 28.79 -0.64
N ILE A 238 10.46 28.55 -1.54
CA ILE A 238 9.25 29.34 -1.66
C ILE A 238 8.13 28.71 -0.85
N ALA A 239 7.97 29.21 0.36
CA ALA A 239 6.74 29.31 1.15
C ALA A 239 5.86 28.04 1.10
N HIS A 240 6.23 27.04 1.89
CA HIS A 240 5.44 25.83 2.03
C HIS A 240 4.69 25.87 3.35
N SER A 241 3.44 25.40 3.38
CA SER A 241 2.73 25.22 4.63
C SER A 241 3.49 24.22 5.49
N ASP A 242 4.14 24.70 6.54
CA ASP A 242 4.90 23.96 7.57
C ASP A 242 4.04 22.98 8.39
N ILE A 243 2.88 22.55 7.87
CA ILE A 243 1.98 21.63 8.56
C ILE A 243 2.64 20.26 8.54
N THR A 244 3.44 20.06 9.57
CA THR A 244 4.04 18.82 9.97
C THR A 244 2.92 17.92 10.48
N LEU A 245 2.47 16.98 9.66
CA LEU A 245 1.49 15.99 10.07
C LEU A 245 2.19 14.71 10.54
N ASN A 246 1.72 14.18 11.65
CA ASN A 246 2.27 13.01 12.33
C ASN A 246 1.12 12.05 12.64
N PRO A 247 1.16 10.78 12.21
CA PRO A 247 0.06 9.82 12.47
C PRO A 247 -0.16 9.52 13.96
N TRP A 248 0.72 9.99 14.84
CA TRP A 248 0.54 9.97 16.30
C TRP A 248 -0.11 11.24 16.88
N GLU A 249 -0.49 12.20 16.04
CA GLU A 249 -1.11 13.45 16.44
C GLU A 249 -2.53 13.59 15.84
N PRO A 250 -3.49 14.23 16.56
CA PRO A 250 -4.85 14.42 16.07
C PRO A 250 -4.91 15.14 14.72
N SER A 251 -4.04 16.13 14.53
CA SER A 251 -3.96 16.98 13.33
C SER A 251 -3.84 16.17 12.03
N TYR A 252 -3.13 15.04 12.08
CA TYR A 252 -3.00 14.12 10.93
C TYR A 252 -4.35 13.51 10.54
N TRP A 253 -5.08 13.00 11.52
CA TRP A 253 -6.37 12.33 11.30
C TRP A 253 -7.49 13.31 10.96
N GLU A 254 -7.42 14.53 11.49
CA GLU A 254 -8.31 15.64 11.15
C GLU A 254 -8.07 16.11 9.71
N GLN A 255 -6.81 16.26 9.29
CA GLN A 255 -6.48 16.58 7.90
C GLN A 255 -6.94 15.46 6.96
N ALA A 256 -6.73 14.19 7.33
CA ALA A 256 -7.19 13.07 6.54
C ALA A 256 -8.72 13.07 6.34
N LEU A 257 -9.52 13.58 7.28
CA LEU A 257 -10.99 13.66 7.10
C LEU A 257 -11.44 14.66 6.02
N VAL A 258 -10.60 15.62 5.66
CA VAL A 258 -10.96 16.71 4.74
C VAL A 258 -10.22 16.66 3.41
N ASP A 259 -9.16 15.85 3.29
CA ASP A 259 -8.42 15.64 2.04
C ASP A 259 -9.13 14.59 1.16
N SER A 260 -9.21 14.83 -0.15
CA SER A 260 -9.82 13.89 -1.11
C SER A 260 -8.98 12.63 -1.35
N ARG A 261 -7.72 12.60 -0.90
CA ARG A 261 -6.77 11.49 -1.03
C ARG A 261 -6.65 10.67 0.26
N HIS A 262 -7.63 10.77 1.15
CA HIS A 262 -7.58 10.25 2.52
C HIS A 262 -7.24 8.76 2.62
N GLY A 263 -7.62 7.95 1.63
CA GLY A 263 -7.22 6.54 1.55
C GLY A 263 -5.70 6.31 1.54
N HIS A 264 -4.91 7.26 1.06
CA HIS A 264 -3.44 7.20 1.12
C HIS A 264 -2.91 7.45 2.53
N TYR A 265 -3.46 8.45 3.24
CA TYR A 265 -3.08 8.74 4.62
C TYR A 265 -3.17 7.48 5.49
N TYR A 266 -4.23 6.69 5.35
CA TYR A 266 -4.46 5.54 6.21
C TYR A 266 -3.47 4.40 5.93
N LYS A 267 -3.27 4.05 4.66
CA LYS A 267 -2.33 2.99 4.25
C LYS A 267 -0.88 3.36 4.58
N TYR A 268 -0.50 4.62 4.40
CA TYR A 268 0.83 5.11 4.72
C TYR A 268 1.08 5.07 6.22
N ALA A 269 0.15 5.60 7.03
CA ALA A 269 0.25 5.54 8.48
C ALA A 269 0.37 4.10 8.99
N TYR A 270 -0.52 3.20 8.54
CA TYR A 270 -0.46 1.79 8.93
C TYR A 270 0.88 1.15 8.57
N SER A 271 1.30 1.29 7.31
CA SER A 271 2.54 0.66 6.84
C SER A 271 3.78 1.18 7.56
N TYR A 272 3.86 2.50 7.79
CA TYR A 272 4.97 3.10 8.50
C TYR A 272 5.05 2.65 9.96
N LEU A 273 3.94 2.78 10.70
CA LEU A 273 3.89 2.44 12.12
C LEU A 273 4.13 0.94 12.34
N LYS A 274 3.58 0.10 11.45
CA LYS A 274 3.77 -1.35 11.51
C LYS A 274 5.22 -1.74 11.24
N LEU A 275 5.84 -1.21 10.19
CA LEU A 275 7.25 -1.45 9.90
C LEU A 275 8.17 -0.99 11.04
N ILE A 276 7.90 0.17 11.65
CA ILE A 276 8.68 0.66 12.79
C ILE A 276 8.56 -0.30 13.98
N GLN A 277 7.35 -0.76 14.31
CA GLN A 277 7.12 -1.75 15.36
C GLN A 277 7.86 -3.05 15.08
N MET A 278 7.78 -3.58 13.85
CA MET A 278 8.45 -4.82 13.44
C MET A 278 9.98 -4.72 13.46
N ALA A 279 10.52 -3.53 13.16
CA ALA A 279 11.96 -3.27 13.21
C ALA A 279 12.47 -2.99 14.64
N GLY A 280 11.59 -2.93 15.65
CA GLY A 280 11.98 -2.53 17.00
C GLY A 280 12.55 -1.11 17.09
N ARG A 281 12.26 -0.24 16.10
CA ARG A 281 12.77 1.13 16.06
C ARG A 281 11.91 2.03 16.95
N THR A 282 12.55 2.99 17.60
CA THR A 282 11.83 4.01 18.36
C THR A 282 11.23 5.05 17.43
N LEU A 283 9.97 5.42 17.67
CA LEU A 283 9.28 6.51 16.98
C LEU A 283 9.80 7.85 17.50
N SER A 284 11.00 8.25 17.09
CA SER A 284 11.59 9.55 17.47
C SER A 284 11.57 10.57 16.34
N ASP A 285 11.32 10.15 15.10
CA ASP A 285 11.43 11.02 13.94
C ASP A 285 10.47 10.64 12.80
N PHE A 286 9.52 11.52 12.51
CA PHE A 286 8.59 11.41 11.39
C PHE A 286 9.02 12.25 10.18
N ARG A 287 10.23 12.85 10.16
CA ARG A 287 10.69 13.71 9.05
C ARG A 287 10.56 13.04 7.69
N SER A 288 10.96 11.78 7.56
CA SER A 288 10.82 11.03 6.31
C SER A 288 9.36 10.73 5.96
N PHE A 289 8.51 10.50 6.96
CA PHE A 289 7.08 10.27 6.77
C PHE A 289 6.33 11.53 6.28
N ARG A 290 6.82 12.73 6.59
CA ARG A 290 6.21 13.98 6.08
C ARG A 290 6.34 14.14 4.57
N ARG A 291 7.24 13.40 3.93
CA ARG A 291 7.53 13.53 2.50
C ARG A 291 6.48 12.86 1.61
N ILE A 292 5.52 12.11 2.19
CA ILE A 292 4.53 11.32 1.43
C ILE A 292 3.09 11.84 1.54
N LEU A 293 2.91 13.05 2.08
CA LEU A 293 1.62 13.72 2.28
C LEU A 293 1.55 15.01 1.44
#